data_AF-A0A914VAR9-F1
#
_entry.id   AF-A0A914VAR9-F1
#
_cell.length_a   1.000
_cell.length_b   1.000
_cell.length_c   1.000
_cell.angle_alpha   90.00
_cell.angle_beta   90.00
_cell.angle_gamma   90.00
#
_symmetry.space_group_name_H-M   'P 1'
#
loop_
_entity.id
_entity.type
_entity.pdbx_description
1 polymer ?
#
loop_
_entity_poly.entity_id
_entity_poly.type
_entity_poly.pdbx_seq_one_letter_code
_entity_poly.pdbx_strand_id
1 'polypeptide(L)'
;CYTKLQATDKIERFIADAGNRLTFDVDTAIKVLRAADYTKEALKLAERHNKDDICLRILLENTHDYHAAVKRIAKLPFELAEKQLKNYGKVLLANAPNETTALLKSLCSGFDGQRAPADQFVHVFMDDSVKLREFLEHVAQEAGEESSSTAFYNTLLELYLRERAEKIKA
;
A
#
# COMPACT_ATOMS: atom_id res chain seq x y z
N CYS A 1 -24.91 -23.34 10.51
CA CYS A 1 -25.17 -22.40 9.40
C CYS A 1 -24.98 -23.05 8.03
N TYR A 2 -25.89 -23.94 7.61
CA TYR A 2 -25.81 -24.61 6.29
C TYR A 2 -26.31 -23.73 5.13
N THR A 3 -27.16 -22.74 5.41
CA THR A 3 -27.76 -21.85 4.41
C THR A 3 -26.78 -20.79 3.86
N LYS A 4 -25.90 -20.22 4.69
CA LYS A 4 -24.84 -19.30 4.22
C LYS A 4 -23.87 -20.00 3.26
N LEU A 5 -23.40 -21.20 3.62
CA LEU A 5 -22.49 -22.00 2.78
C LEU A 5 -23.10 -22.35 1.41
N GLN A 6 -24.36 -22.81 1.37
CA GLN A 6 -25.04 -23.07 0.10
C GLN A 6 -25.24 -21.82 -0.75
N ALA A 7 -25.38 -20.64 -0.13
CA ALA A 7 -25.48 -19.38 -0.85
C ALA A 7 -24.10 -18.95 -1.41
N THR A 8 -23.02 -19.13 -0.64
CA THR A 8 -21.65 -18.85 -1.09
C THR A 8 -21.29 -19.68 -2.32
N ASP A 9 -21.60 -20.98 -2.34
CA ASP A 9 -21.32 -21.85 -3.49
C ASP A 9 -22.05 -21.40 -4.76
N LYS A 10 -23.29 -20.93 -4.62
CA LYS A 10 -24.09 -20.39 -5.74
C LYS A 10 -23.52 -19.07 -6.25
N ILE A 11 -23.09 -18.19 -5.34
CA ILE A 11 -22.47 -16.90 -5.68
C ILE A 11 -21.13 -17.12 -6.37
N GLU A 12 -20.27 -18.01 -5.85
CA GLU A 12 -18.98 -18.32 -6.47
C GLU A 12 -19.16 -18.92 -7.88
N ARG A 13 -20.12 -19.83 -8.07
CA ARG A 13 -20.46 -20.35 -9.40
C ARG A 13 -20.99 -19.25 -10.32
N PHE A 14 -21.85 -18.37 -9.83
CA PHE A 14 -22.37 -17.25 -10.61
C PHE A 14 -21.25 -16.29 -11.03
N ILE A 15 -20.36 -15.93 -10.12
CA ILE A 15 -19.19 -15.08 -10.41
C ILE A 15 -18.25 -15.75 -11.41
N ALA A 16 -18.05 -17.07 -11.32
CA ALA A 16 -17.22 -17.82 -12.26
C ALA A 16 -17.85 -17.89 -13.67
N ASP A 17 -19.15 -18.18 -13.77
CA ASP A 17 -19.85 -18.30 -15.05
C ASP A 17 -20.10 -16.94 -15.71
N ALA A 18 -20.51 -15.95 -14.93
CA ALA A 18 -20.85 -14.62 -15.43
C ALA A 18 -19.61 -13.71 -15.59
N GLY A 19 -18.50 -13.99 -14.91
CA GLY A 19 -17.21 -13.33 -15.17
C GLY A 19 -16.69 -13.59 -16.59
N ASN A 20 -17.07 -14.73 -17.20
CA ASN A 20 -16.74 -15.07 -18.60
C ASN A 20 -17.77 -14.55 -19.62
N ARG A 21 -18.97 -14.18 -19.18
CA ARG A 21 -20.04 -13.68 -20.04
C ARG A 21 -20.43 -12.30 -19.54
N LEU A 22 -19.83 -11.25 -20.11
CA LEU A 22 -20.04 -9.80 -19.91
C LEU A 22 -21.52 -9.36 -19.69
N THR A 23 -22.15 -9.77 -18.60
CA THR A 23 -23.61 -9.63 -18.39
C THR A 23 -23.96 -8.74 -17.22
N PHE A 24 -22.99 -8.35 -16.38
CA PHE A 24 -23.23 -7.45 -15.26
C PHE A 24 -22.08 -6.44 -15.08
N ASP A 25 -22.43 -5.28 -14.54
CA ASP A 25 -21.46 -4.26 -14.15
C ASP A 25 -20.66 -4.73 -12.93
N VAL A 26 -19.36 -4.95 -13.14
CA VAL A 26 -18.43 -5.47 -12.13
C VAL A 26 -18.36 -4.54 -10.92
N ASP A 27 -18.40 -3.23 -11.12
CA ASP A 27 -18.31 -2.26 -10.03
C ASP A 27 -19.56 -2.31 -9.14
N THR A 28 -20.74 -2.44 -9.75
CA THR A 28 -21.99 -2.66 -9.02
C THR A 28 -22.00 -4.00 -8.30
N ALA A 29 -21.56 -5.09 -8.94
CA ALA A 29 -21.50 -6.40 -8.29
C ALA A 29 -20.56 -6.42 -7.08
N ILE A 30 -19.39 -5.78 -7.17
CA ILE A 30 -18.48 -5.63 -6.03
C ILE A 30 -19.15 -4.86 -4.89
N LYS A 31 -19.88 -3.77 -5.20
CA LYS A 31 -20.63 -3.01 -4.17
C LYS A 31 -21.71 -3.87 -3.51
N VAL A 32 -22.47 -4.64 -4.28
CA VAL A 32 -23.53 -5.52 -3.74
C VAL A 32 -22.91 -6.62 -2.86
N LEU A 33 -21.82 -7.25 -3.30
CA LEU A 33 -21.12 -8.27 -2.51
C LEU A 33 -20.59 -7.71 -1.18
N ARG A 34 -19.99 -6.51 -1.20
CA ARG A 34 -19.55 -5.81 0.03
C ARG A 34 -20.73 -5.53 0.96
N ALA A 35 -21.85 -5.03 0.44
CA ALA A 35 -23.04 -4.71 1.25
C ALA A 35 -23.68 -5.95 1.90
N ALA A 36 -23.50 -7.13 1.29
CA ALA A 36 -23.99 -8.40 1.78
C ALA A 36 -22.95 -9.19 2.62
N ASP A 37 -21.83 -8.55 3.01
CA ASP A 37 -20.76 -9.14 3.84
C ASP A 37 -19.95 -10.27 3.13
N TYR A 38 -20.01 -10.34 1.80
CA TYR A 38 -19.22 -11.25 0.95
C TYR A 38 -17.91 -10.59 0.49
N THR A 39 -17.13 -10.13 1.46
CA THR A 39 -15.92 -9.33 1.21
C THR A 39 -14.82 -10.12 0.49
N LYS A 40 -14.72 -11.43 0.73
CA LYS A 40 -13.72 -12.29 0.10
C LYS A 40 -14.01 -12.51 -1.38
N GLU A 41 -15.28 -12.72 -1.71
CA GLU A 41 -15.77 -12.90 -3.08
C GLU A 41 -15.67 -11.59 -3.86
N ALA A 42 -16.00 -10.46 -3.21
CA ALA A 42 -15.81 -9.13 -3.76
C ALA A 42 -14.33 -8.85 -4.12
N LEU A 43 -13.40 -9.24 -3.23
CA LEU A 43 -11.96 -9.10 -3.49
C LEU A 43 -11.52 -9.98 -4.67
N LYS A 44 -11.89 -11.27 -4.70
CA LYS A 44 -11.57 -12.17 -5.82
C LYS A 44 -12.10 -11.64 -7.17
N LEU A 45 -13.31 -11.07 -7.18
CA LEU A 45 -13.89 -10.48 -8.38
C LEU A 45 -13.11 -9.23 -8.81
N ALA A 46 -12.78 -8.33 -7.87
CA ALA A 46 -12.00 -7.13 -8.15
C ALA A 46 -10.59 -7.47 -8.69
N GLU A 47 -9.93 -8.49 -8.14
CA GLU A 47 -8.62 -8.96 -8.58
C GLU A 47 -8.66 -9.50 -10.02
N ARG A 48 -9.67 -10.30 -10.36
CA ARG A 48 -9.83 -10.87 -11.72
C ARG A 48 -10.04 -9.81 -12.79
N HIS A 49 -10.65 -8.68 -12.43
CA HIS A 49 -10.93 -7.58 -13.36
C HIS A 49 -9.92 -6.42 -13.25
N ASN A 50 -8.77 -6.62 -12.58
CA ASN A 50 -7.72 -5.61 -12.41
C ASN A 50 -8.23 -4.27 -11.82
N LYS A 51 -9.17 -4.35 -10.88
CA LYS A 51 -9.75 -3.18 -10.19
C LYS A 51 -8.96 -2.85 -8.91
N ASP A 52 -7.70 -2.44 -9.08
CA ASP A 52 -6.74 -2.25 -7.98
C ASP A 52 -7.19 -1.27 -6.90
N ASP A 53 -7.75 -0.13 -7.29
CA ASP A 53 -8.31 0.87 -6.36
C ASP A 53 -9.41 0.27 -5.47
N ILE A 54 -10.21 -0.64 -6.02
CA ILE A 54 -11.30 -1.29 -5.29
C ILE A 54 -10.74 -2.39 -4.38
N CYS A 55 -9.77 -3.17 -4.86
CA CYS A 55 -9.07 -4.17 -4.04
C CYS A 55 -8.44 -3.54 -2.80
N LEU A 56 -7.68 -2.46 -2.97
CA LEU A 56 -7.01 -1.77 -1.87
C LEU A 56 -8.01 -1.21 -0.87
N ARG A 57 -9.07 -0.59 -1.36
CA ARG A 57 -10.15 -0.08 -0.50
C ARG A 57 -10.82 -1.19 0.30
N ILE A 58 -11.09 -2.34 -0.31
CA ILE A 58 -11.64 -3.51 0.40
C ILE A 58 -10.65 -3.98 1.48
N LEU A 59 -9.36 -4.10 1.14
CA LEU A 59 -8.34 -4.58 2.06
C LEU A 59 -8.14 -3.63 3.25
N LEU A 60 -8.22 -2.33 3.02
CA LEU A 60 -7.98 -1.30 4.05
C LEU A 60 -9.22 -1.02 4.91
N GLU A 61 -10.41 -0.97 4.30
CA GLU A 61 -11.65 -0.56 5.00
C GLU A 61 -12.46 -1.74 5.55
N ASN A 62 -12.48 -2.89 4.87
CA ASN A 62 -13.35 -4.01 5.26
C ASN A 62 -12.60 -5.12 5.96
N THR A 63 -11.45 -5.54 5.44
CA THR A 63 -10.69 -6.66 6.03
C THR A 63 -9.60 -6.20 6.99
N HIS A 64 -9.21 -4.92 6.94
CA HIS A 64 -8.07 -4.36 7.67
C HIS A 64 -6.79 -5.19 7.49
N ASP A 65 -6.60 -5.77 6.30
CA ASP A 65 -5.43 -6.58 5.97
C ASP A 65 -4.39 -5.69 5.29
N TYR A 66 -3.68 -4.93 6.12
CA TYR A 66 -2.66 -3.98 5.67
C TYR A 66 -1.48 -4.68 5.00
N HIS A 67 -1.11 -5.89 5.46
CA HIS A 67 -0.01 -6.65 4.86
C HIS A 67 -0.36 -7.11 3.44
N ALA A 68 -1.59 -7.59 3.21
CA ALA A 68 -2.06 -7.91 1.88
C ALA A 68 -2.16 -6.66 0.99
N ALA A 69 -2.57 -5.52 1.54
CA ALA A 69 -2.60 -4.25 0.81
C ALA A 69 -1.20 -3.84 0.31
N VAL A 70 -0.18 -3.85 1.17
CA VAL A 70 1.22 -3.56 0.76
C VAL A 70 1.68 -4.51 -0.33
N LYS A 71 1.43 -5.82 -0.18
CA LYS A 71 1.78 -6.83 -1.20
C LYS A 71 1.06 -6.59 -2.52
N ARG A 72 -0.17 -6.05 -2.50
CA ARG A 72 -0.91 -5.72 -3.71
C ARG A 72 -0.30 -4.51 -4.41
N ILE A 73 0.04 -3.46 -3.66
CA ILE A 73 0.72 -2.26 -4.19
C ILE A 73 2.06 -2.62 -4.81
N ALA A 74 2.83 -3.51 -4.19
CA ALA A 74 4.11 -3.97 -4.70
C ALA A 74 4.03 -4.69 -6.07
N LYS A 75 2.83 -5.11 -6.51
CA LYS A 75 2.60 -5.73 -7.82
C LYS A 75 2.04 -4.75 -8.86
N LEU A 76 1.78 -3.50 -8.48
CA LEU A 76 1.26 -2.49 -9.40
C LEU A 76 2.40 -1.88 -10.24
N PRO A 77 2.08 -1.35 -11.43
CA PRO A 77 2.99 -0.47 -12.17
C PRO A 77 3.43 0.71 -11.32
N PHE A 78 4.62 1.25 -11.60
CA PHE A 78 5.24 2.33 -10.84
C PHE A 78 4.30 3.51 -10.56
N GLU A 79 3.59 4.01 -11.58
CA GLU A 79 2.72 5.19 -11.45
C GLU A 79 1.55 4.95 -10.49
N LEU A 80 1.00 3.73 -10.52
CA LEU A 80 -0.07 3.34 -9.61
C LEU A 80 0.49 3.10 -8.22
N ALA A 81 1.59 2.37 -8.07
CA ALA A 81 2.21 2.13 -6.77
C ALA A 81 2.55 3.44 -6.05
N GLU A 82 3.15 4.39 -6.77
CA GLU A 82 3.48 5.72 -6.27
C GLU A 82 2.23 6.47 -5.80
N LYS A 83 1.18 6.52 -6.62
CA LYS A 83 -0.10 7.15 -6.27
C LYS A 83 -0.74 6.52 -5.03
N GLN A 84 -0.74 5.19 -4.93
CA GLN A 84 -1.33 4.49 -3.79
C GLN A 84 -0.56 4.74 -2.50
N LEU A 85 0.77 4.80 -2.56
CA LEU A 85 1.61 5.09 -1.39
C LEU A 85 1.50 6.53 -0.93
N LYS A 86 1.27 7.49 -1.84
CA LYS A 86 0.93 8.87 -1.46
C LYS A 86 -0.41 8.96 -0.72
N ASN A 87 -1.41 8.17 -1.14
CA ASN A 87 -2.75 8.22 -0.55
C ASN A 87 -2.87 7.43 0.75
N TYR A 88 -2.30 6.22 0.80
CA TYR A 88 -2.48 5.27 1.89
C TYR A 88 -1.23 5.04 2.73
N GLY A 89 -0.08 5.61 2.35
CA GLY A 89 1.20 5.39 3.00
C GLY A 89 1.17 5.60 4.51
N LYS A 90 0.50 6.67 4.99
CA LYS A 90 0.39 6.95 6.43
C LYS A 90 -0.34 5.84 7.19
N VAL A 91 -1.46 5.37 6.65
CA VAL A 91 -2.27 4.30 7.26
C VAL A 91 -1.53 2.97 7.20
N LEU A 92 -0.86 2.69 6.07
CA LEU A 92 -0.06 1.49 5.89
C LEU A 92 1.15 1.46 6.84
N LEU A 93 1.86 2.58 7.00
CA LEU A 93 2.99 2.68 7.92
C LEU A 93 2.55 2.48 9.38
N ALA A 94 1.40 3.02 9.78
CA ALA A 94 0.89 2.87 11.14
C ALA A 94 0.55 1.41 11.51
N ASN A 95 0.17 0.57 10.54
CA ASN A 95 -0.29 -0.80 10.79
C ASN A 95 0.69 -1.89 10.33
N ALA A 96 1.48 -1.60 9.28
CA ALA A 96 2.49 -2.48 8.69
C ALA A 96 3.77 -1.69 8.39
N PRO A 97 4.47 -1.18 9.43
CA PRO A 97 5.58 -0.24 9.28
C PRO A 97 6.75 -0.84 8.50
N ASN A 98 7.07 -2.11 8.75
CA ASN A 98 8.23 -2.77 8.13
C ASN A 98 8.03 -2.96 6.62
N GLU A 99 6.89 -3.53 6.23
CA GLU A 99 6.56 -3.79 4.83
C GLU A 99 6.37 -2.51 4.04
N THR A 100 5.72 -1.51 4.64
CA THR A 100 5.50 -0.21 4.01
C THR A 100 6.82 0.52 3.79
N THR A 101 7.70 0.53 4.80
CA THR A 101 9.03 1.13 4.68
C THR A 101 9.86 0.43 3.60
N ALA A 102 9.84 -0.91 3.57
CA ALA A 102 10.55 -1.68 2.54
C ALA A 102 10.04 -1.36 1.12
N LEU A 103 8.72 -1.21 0.96
CA LEU A 103 8.14 -0.84 -0.32
C LEU A 103 8.48 0.61 -0.72
N LEU A 104 8.44 1.57 0.21
CA LEU A 104 8.84 2.95 -0.03
C LEU A 104 10.31 3.07 -0.42
N LYS A 105 11.19 2.31 0.26
CA LYS A 105 12.60 2.17 -0.10
C LYS A 105 12.76 1.73 -1.55
N SER A 106 12.12 0.62 -1.93
CA SER A 106 12.17 0.10 -3.30
C SER A 106 11.66 1.12 -4.32
N LEU A 107 10.56 1.81 -4.02
CA LEU A 107 9.97 2.85 -4.87
C LEU A 107 10.94 3.99 -5.17
N CYS A 108 11.78 4.36 -4.21
CA CYS A 108 12.72 5.48 -4.33
C CYS A 108 14.12 5.05 -4.82
N SER A 109 14.47 3.76 -4.77
CA SER A 109 15.79 3.26 -5.18
C SER A 109 15.82 2.59 -6.57
N GLY A 110 14.69 2.14 -7.10
CA GLY A 110 14.65 1.56 -8.45
C GLY A 110 13.49 0.60 -8.69
N PHE A 111 12.26 1.03 -8.42
CA PHE A 111 11.06 0.22 -8.64
C PHE A 111 10.68 0.23 -10.12
N ASP A 112 10.67 -0.95 -10.73
CA ASP A 112 10.34 -1.12 -12.15
C ASP A 112 11.21 -0.24 -13.09
N GLY A 113 12.48 -0.05 -12.71
CA GLY A 113 13.42 0.80 -13.44
C GLY A 113 13.20 2.31 -13.27
N GLN A 114 12.21 2.72 -12.46
CA GLN A 114 11.90 4.12 -12.15
C GLN A 114 12.17 4.43 -10.68
N ARG A 115 12.30 5.73 -10.36
CA ARG A 115 12.60 6.21 -9.01
C ARG A 115 11.67 7.34 -8.65
N ALA A 116 10.92 7.17 -7.57
CA ALA A 116 10.11 8.23 -7.03
C ALA A 116 10.96 9.15 -6.14
N PRO A 117 10.74 10.47 -6.18
CA PRO A 117 11.47 11.42 -5.34
C PRO A 117 11.09 11.24 -3.86
N ALA A 118 12.08 10.94 -3.02
CA ALA A 118 11.89 10.53 -1.63
C ALA A 118 11.26 11.62 -0.74
N ASP A 119 11.49 12.90 -1.07
CA ASP A 119 10.89 14.07 -0.43
C ASP A 119 9.35 14.03 -0.46
N GLN A 120 8.77 13.42 -1.50
CA GLN A 120 7.32 13.26 -1.58
C GLN A 120 6.76 12.28 -0.55
N PHE A 121 7.59 11.46 0.10
CA PHE A 121 7.15 10.46 1.07
C PHE A 121 7.56 10.76 2.50
N VAL A 122 8.34 11.82 2.76
CA VAL A 122 8.76 12.18 4.13
C VAL A 122 7.56 12.36 5.07
N HIS A 123 6.48 12.96 4.57
CA HIS A 123 5.24 13.18 5.34
C HIS A 123 4.55 11.88 5.80
N VAL A 124 4.83 10.74 5.15
CA VAL A 124 4.30 9.43 5.55
C VAL A 124 4.85 8.99 6.91
N PHE A 125 6.09 9.38 7.23
CA PHE A 125 6.79 9.01 8.46
C PHE A 125 6.70 10.04 9.58
N MET A 126 5.75 10.99 9.51
CA MET A 126 5.65 12.12 10.45
C MET A 126 5.70 11.71 11.93
N ASP A 127 5.15 10.54 12.25
CA ASP A 127 5.03 10.01 13.61
C ASP A 127 6.09 8.94 13.95
N ASP A 128 6.99 8.60 13.03
CA ASP A 128 8.02 7.56 13.22
C ASP A 128 9.39 8.03 12.69
N SER A 129 10.13 8.73 13.54
CA SER A 129 11.45 9.28 13.23
C SER A 129 12.53 8.20 13.03
N VAL A 130 12.34 7.02 13.61
CA VAL A 130 13.25 5.88 13.45
C VAL A 130 13.11 5.31 12.05
N LYS A 131 11.86 5.05 11.61
CA LYS A 131 11.57 4.59 10.24
C LYS A 131 11.87 5.64 9.19
N LEU A 132 11.60 6.91 9.47
CA LEU A 132 11.99 8.00 8.56
C LEU A 132 13.49 7.97 8.31
N ARG A 133 14.30 7.84 9.36
CA ARG A 133 15.74 7.77 9.22
C ARG A 133 16.19 6.53 8.45
N GLU A 134 15.66 5.36 8.81
CA GLU A 134 15.96 4.09 8.13
C GLU A 134 15.67 4.17 6.62
N PHE A 135 14.59 4.88 6.25
CA PHE A 135 14.23 5.17 4.86
C PHE A 135 15.21 6.14 4.19
N LEU A 136 15.48 7.29 4.80
CA LEU A 136 16.38 8.30 4.24
C LEU A 136 17.82 7.77 4.09
N GLU A 137 18.33 7.02 5.06
CA GLU A 137 19.66 6.39 4.98
C GLU A 137 19.78 5.44 3.79
N HIS A 138 18.74 4.62 3.55
CA HIS A 138 18.72 3.70 2.43
C HIS A 138 18.68 4.44 1.08
N VAL A 139 17.84 5.47 0.96
CA VAL A 139 17.77 6.27 -0.27
C VAL A 139 19.09 6.98 -0.55
N ALA A 140 19.76 7.51 0.49
CA ALA A 140 21.06 8.16 0.33
C ALA A 140 22.15 7.20 -0.19
N GLN A 141 22.10 5.94 0.22
CA GLN A 141 23.05 4.91 -0.21
C GLN A 141 22.79 4.41 -1.65
N GLU A 142 21.52 4.26 -2.03
CA GLU A 142 21.12 3.60 -3.28
C GLU A 142 20.83 4.57 -4.44
N ALA A 143 20.26 5.73 -4.14
CA ALA A 143 19.74 6.64 -5.17
C ALA A 143 20.76 7.67 -5.69
N GLY A 144 21.92 7.80 -5.02
CA GLY A 144 22.98 8.74 -5.40
C GLY A 144 22.57 10.23 -5.25
N GLU A 145 23.51 11.14 -5.54
CA GLU A 145 23.31 12.59 -5.36
C GLU A 145 22.19 13.18 -6.24
N GLU A 146 21.85 12.54 -7.36
CA GLU A 146 20.89 13.07 -8.34
C GLU A 146 19.42 12.95 -7.91
N SER A 147 19.09 12.07 -6.95
CA SER A 147 17.70 11.84 -6.53
C SER A 147 17.31 12.55 -5.23
N SER A 148 18.23 13.24 -4.56
CA SER A 148 18.04 13.74 -3.20
C SER A 148 18.24 15.25 -3.10
N SER A 149 17.20 15.98 -2.70
CA SER A 149 17.23 17.45 -2.57
C SER A 149 18.04 17.92 -1.35
N THR A 150 18.46 19.19 -1.30
CA THR A 150 19.13 19.75 -0.10
C THR A 150 18.26 19.60 1.17
N ALA A 151 16.93 19.68 1.03
CA ALA A 151 15.99 19.47 2.13
C ALA A 151 16.04 18.05 2.71
N PHE A 152 16.32 17.05 1.87
CA PHE A 152 16.51 15.66 2.30
C PHE A 152 17.70 15.53 3.25
N TYR A 153 18.87 16.07 2.88
CA TYR A 153 20.08 15.99 3.71
C TYR A 153 19.95 16.81 5.01
N ASN A 154 19.30 17.97 4.95
CA ASN A 154 19.00 18.77 6.14
C ASN A 154 18.12 17.99 7.13
N THR A 155 17.08 17.31 6.64
CA THR A 155 16.20 16.48 7.47
C THR A 155 16.97 15.33 8.13
N LEU A 156 17.84 14.65 7.37
CA LEU A 156 18.67 13.57 7.91
C LEU A 156 19.65 14.06 9.00
N LEU A 157 20.29 15.22 8.77
CA LEU A 157 21.16 15.86 9.75
C LEU A 157 20.40 16.22 11.04
N GLU A 158 19.20 16.81 10.93
CA GLU A 158 18.35 17.12 12.08
C GLU A 158 18.02 15.86 12.90
N LEU A 159 17.72 14.74 12.24
CA LEU A 159 17.42 13.47 12.92
C LEU A 159 18.62 12.93 13.71
N TYR A 160 19.84 13.00 13.15
CA TYR A 160 21.06 12.60 13.86
C TYR A 160 21.36 13.50 15.06
N LEU A 161 21.18 14.82 14.90
CA LEU A 161 21.40 15.77 16.00
C LEU A 161 20.42 15.53 17.15
N ARG A 162 19.14 15.26 16.85
CA ARG A 162 18.12 14.93 17.87
C ARG A 162 18.49 13.65 18.64
N GLU A 163 18.86 12.58 17.95
CA GLU A 163 19.25 11.33 18.60
C GLU A 163 20.47 11.52 19.51
N ARG A 164 21.48 12.25 19.04
CA ARG A 164 22.66 12.53 19.86
C ARG A 164 22.30 13.35 21.10
N ALA A 165 21.40 14.34 20.96
CA ALA A 165 20.93 15.13 22.08
C ALA A 165 20.11 14.31 23.10
N GLU A 166 19.34 13.33 22.65
CA GLU A 166 18.62 12.39 23.53
C GLU A 166 19.59 11.46 24.28
N LYS A 167 20.60 10.92 23.60
CA LYS A 167 21.64 10.08 24.21
C LYS A 167 22.51 10.82 25.24
N ILE A 168 22.65 12.15 25.12
CA ILE A 168 23.38 12.96 26.09
C ILE A 168 22.56 13.21 27.37
N LYS A 169 21.21 13.10 27.29
CA LYS A 169 20.30 13.36 28.41
C LYS A 169 19.92 12.09 29.20
N ALA A 170 20.17 10.90 28.65
CA ALA A 170 19.90 9.60 29.27
C ALA A 170 21.12 9.12 30.08
#